data_AF-A0A923SN46-F1
#
_entry.id   AF-A0A923SN46-F1
#
_cell.length_a   1.000
_cell.length_b   1.000
_cell.length_c   1.000
_cell.angle_alpha   90.00
_cell.angle_beta   90.00
_cell.angle_gamma   90.00
#
_symmetry.space_group_name_H-M   'P 1'
#
loop_
_entity.id
_entity.type
_entity.pdbx_description
1 polymer ?
#
loop_
_entity_poly.entity_id
_entity_poly.type
_entity_poly.pdbx_seq_one_letter_code
_entity_poly.pdbx_strand_id
1 'polypeptide(L)'
;MAALFRRELTPVQVVQEGIHSLMQMAKVSGAVAAHQDAGLPYIVVLTDPTMGGVTASFAMQGDITLAEPHALIGFAGKRVIAELGDSVLTGVATLEDQRVAIGIMDSYFIMGSLGSITGEKITRLFEHATAAKLPVILFTASGGARMYCGAQLYSKQLGDHRVCPNCGYGFRLQARERMALMTNDFEELDADLKLADSDFPGYAAKLERAQQQNGCPWDVRHTLLGEGVLATMASQSA
;
A
#
# COMPACT_ATOMS: atom_id res chain seq x y z
N MET A 1 -16.40 -1.06 37.65
CA MET A 1 -16.34 -2.21 36.72
C MET A 1 -17.52 -2.18 35.76
N ALA A 2 -17.40 -1.44 34.64
CA ALA A 2 -18.18 -1.59 33.39
C ALA A 2 -18.09 -0.29 32.58
N ALA A 3 -16.92 0.01 32.03
CA ALA A 3 -16.77 1.00 30.95
C ALA A 3 -16.04 0.30 29.82
N LEU A 4 -16.71 -0.69 29.24
CA LEU A 4 -16.34 -1.31 27.97
C LEU A 4 -16.35 -0.19 26.92
N PHE A 5 -15.15 0.31 26.61
CA PHE A 5 -14.83 1.08 25.42
C PHE A 5 -15.38 0.34 24.18
N ARG A 6 -16.65 0.59 23.83
CA ARG A 6 -17.12 0.37 22.46
C ARG A 6 -16.42 1.42 21.61
N ARG A 7 -15.24 1.08 21.09
CA ARG A 7 -14.70 1.76 19.91
C ARG A 7 -15.71 1.48 18.80
N GLU A 8 -16.57 2.45 18.53
CA GLU A 8 -17.39 2.49 17.31
C GLU A 8 -16.44 2.68 16.12
N LEU A 9 -15.92 1.54 15.67
CA LEU A 9 -15.00 1.40 14.56
C LEU A 9 -15.84 1.50 13.29
N THR A 10 -16.08 2.73 12.86
CA THR A 10 -16.91 3.02 11.69
C THR A 10 -16.04 2.89 10.43
N PRO A 11 -16.39 2.01 9.46
CA PRO A 11 -15.69 1.90 8.17
C PRO A 11 -16.14 3.08 7.29
N VAL A 12 -15.53 4.24 7.49
CA VAL A 12 -16.15 5.52 7.11
C VAL A 12 -15.79 6.00 5.70
N GLN A 13 -14.55 5.82 5.22
CA GLN A 13 -14.11 6.52 3.99
C GLN A 13 -14.76 6.00 2.70
N VAL A 14 -14.68 4.71 2.44
CA VAL A 14 -15.26 4.08 1.23
C VAL A 14 -16.77 4.33 1.14
N VAL A 15 -17.47 4.25 2.27
CA VAL A 15 -18.92 4.46 2.34
C VAL A 15 -19.26 5.94 2.12
N GLN A 16 -18.38 6.87 2.54
CA GLN A 16 -18.56 8.31 2.33
C GLN A 16 -18.20 8.78 0.92
N GLU A 17 -17.26 8.13 0.23
CA GLU A 17 -16.93 8.40 -1.18
C GLU A 17 -18.02 7.90 -2.16
N GLY A 18 -18.94 7.06 -1.68
CA GLY A 18 -20.11 6.63 -2.43
C GLY A 18 -19.77 6.01 -3.79
N ILE A 19 -20.46 6.45 -4.86
CA ILE A 19 -20.27 5.95 -6.23
C ILE A 19 -18.86 6.21 -6.77
N HIS A 20 -18.16 7.23 -6.29
CA HIS A 20 -16.82 7.56 -6.80
C HIS A 20 -15.81 6.47 -6.50
N SER A 21 -15.87 5.85 -5.32
CA SER A 21 -15.01 4.71 -4.97
C SER A 21 -15.36 3.44 -5.77
N LEU A 22 -16.63 3.28 -6.16
CA LEU A 22 -17.07 2.16 -7.01
C LEU A 22 -16.56 2.32 -8.45
N MET A 23 -16.60 3.55 -8.99
CA MET A 23 -16.16 3.82 -10.37
C MET A 23 -14.65 3.65 -10.56
N GLN A 24 -13.84 3.76 -9.49
CA GLN A 24 -12.40 3.51 -9.58
C GLN A 24 -12.07 2.11 -10.09
N MET A 25 -12.88 1.10 -9.76
CA MET A 25 -12.64 -0.26 -10.26
C MET A 25 -12.77 -0.34 -11.79
N ALA A 26 -13.77 0.34 -12.36
CA ALA A 26 -13.96 0.41 -13.80
C ALA A 26 -12.81 1.20 -14.47
N LYS A 27 -12.40 2.31 -13.86
CA LYS A 27 -11.30 3.15 -14.35
C LYS A 27 -9.97 2.37 -14.39
N VAL A 28 -9.61 1.72 -13.29
CA VAL A 28 -8.40 0.88 -13.22
C VAL A 28 -8.49 -0.28 -14.22
N SER A 29 -9.62 -0.97 -14.30
CA SER A 29 -9.81 -2.07 -15.26
C SER A 29 -9.62 -1.62 -16.71
N GLY A 30 -10.12 -0.43 -17.07
CA GLY A 30 -9.93 0.13 -18.40
C GLY A 30 -8.46 0.45 -18.71
N ALA A 31 -7.72 0.97 -17.73
CA ALA A 31 -6.29 1.24 -17.89
C ALA A 31 -5.46 -0.04 -18.00
N VAL A 32 -5.81 -1.08 -17.24
CA VAL A 32 -5.19 -2.41 -17.35
C VAL A 32 -5.44 -3.01 -18.73
N ALA A 33 -6.69 -2.96 -19.21
CA ALA A 33 -7.04 -3.45 -20.54
C ALA A 33 -6.25 -2.73 -21.64
N ALA A 34 -6.15 -1.40 -21.58
CA ALA A 34 -5.35 -0.63 -22.53
C ALA A 34 -3.86 -1.01 -22.50
N HIS A 35 -3.32 -1.33 -21.32
CA HIS A 35 -1.95 -1.80 -21.16
C HIS A 35 -1.72 -3.18 -21.80
N GLN A 36 -2.65 -4.10 -21.59
CA GLN A 36 -2.64 -5.44 -22.19
C GLN A 36 -2.83 -5.39 -23.71
N ASP A 37 -3.71 -4.53 -24.21
CA ASP A 37 -3.92 -4.30 -25.65
C ASP A 37 -2.67 -3.73 -26.33
N ALA A 38 -1.84 -2.99 -25.59
CA ALA A 38 -0.53 -2.53 -26.05
C ALA A 38 0.55 -3.64 -26.08
N GLY A 39 0.21 -4.86 -25.61
CA GLY A 39 1.10 -6.02 -25.57
C GLY A 39 2.18 -5.94 -24.49
N LEU A 40 1.96 -5.12 -23.45
CA LEU A 40 2.90 -4.93 -22.35
C LEU A 40 2.53 -5.85 -21.17
N PRO A 41 3.52 -6.49 -20.53
CA PRO A 41 3.24 -7.49 -19.51
C PRO A 41 2.84 -6.85 -18.19
N TYR A 42 1.79 -7.38 -17.58
CA TYR A 42 1.31 -7.03 -16.26
C TYR A 42 1.43 -8.21 -15.30
N ILE A 43 2.28 -8.06 -14.27
CA ILE A 43 2.52 -9.05 -13.23
C ILE A 43 1.93 -8.57 -11.90
N VAL A 44 1.19 -9.45 -11.23
CA VAL A 44 0.67 -9.21 -9.88
C VAL A 44 1.29 -10.19 -8.90
N VAL A 45 1.71 -9.68 -7.74
CA VAL A 45 2.12 -10.48 -6.59
C VAL A 45 1.13 -10.29 -5.44
N LEU A 46 0.37 -11.35 -5.17
CA LEU A 46 -0.60 -11.43 -4.08
C LEU A 46 0.11 -11.72 -2.77
N THR A 47 -0.06 -10.84 -1.80
CA THR A 47 0.54 -10.97 -0.47
C THR A 47 -0.52 -11.27 0.60
N ASP A 48 -0.08 -11.72 1.78
CA ASP A 48 -1.01 -12.06 2.86
C ASP A 48 -1.48 -10.84 3.67
N PRO A 49 -2.80 -10.59 3.81
CA PRO A 49 -3.92 -11.18 3.07
C PRO A 49 -4.32 -10.34 1.85
N THR A 50 -4.76 -10.98 0.78
CA THR A 50 -5.39 -10.31 -0.37
C THR A 50 -6.89 -10.55 -0.36
N MET A 51 -7.67 -9.51 -0.04
CA MET A 51 -9.12 -9.65 0.18
C MET A 51 -9.97 -8.67 -0.65
N GLY A 52 -11.30 -8.82 -0.61
CA GLY A 52 -12.27 -7.79 -0.99
C GLY A 52 -12.14 -7.24 -2.42
N GLY A 53 -12.35 -5.93 -2.57
CA GLY A 53 -12.34 -5.25 -3.86
C GLY A 53 -11.00 -5.32 -4.61
N VAL A 54 -9.87 -5.45 -3.90
CA VAL A 54 -8.56 -5.65 -4.54
C VAL A 54 -8.53 -6.99 -5.26
N THR A 55 -8.94 -8.06 -4.58
CA THR A 55 -9.06 -9.40 -5.17
C THR A 55 -10.08 -9.42 -6.31
N ALA A 56 -11.14 -8.61 -6.23
CA ALA A 56 -12.16 -8.54 -7.27
C ALA A 56 -11.83 -7.58 -8.44
N SER A 57 -10.63 -6.99 -8.49
CA SER A 57 -10.23 -6.05 -9.55
C SER A 57 -8.82 -6.35 -10.10
N PHE A 58 -7.95 -5.34 -10.11
CA PHE A 58 -6.66 -5.34 -10.76
C PHE A 58 -5.77 -6.48 -10.30
N ALA A 59 -5.93 -6.98 -9.08
CA ALA A 59 -5.13 -8.10 -8.59
C ALA A 59 -5.37 -9.42 -9.34
N MET A 60 -6.55 -9.58 -9.97
CA MET A 60 -6.88 -10.75 -10.79
C MET A 60 -6.85 -10.46 -12.29
N GLN A 61 -6.48 -9.24 -12.69
CA GLN A 61 -6.35 -8.85 -14.10
C GLN A 61 -4.92 -8.98 -14.63
N GLY A 62 -3.98 -9.49 -13.82
CA GLY A 62 -2.59 -9.73 -14.23
C GLY A 62 -2.47 -10.84 -15.25
N ASP A 63 -1.57 -10.67 -16.22
CA ASP A 63 -1.18 -11.73 -17.16
C ASP A 63 -0.48 -12.87 -16.42
N ILE A 64 0.31 -12.52 -15.41
CA ILE A 64 0.95 -13.44 -14.49
C ILE A 64 0.56 -13.05 -13.07
N THR A 65 -0.06 -13.99 -12.35
CA THR A 65 -0.41 -13.83 -10.94
C THR A 65 0.41 -14.79 -10.09
N LEU A 66 1.23 -14.21 -9.20
CA LEU A 66 2.04 -14.92 -8.22
C LEU A 66 1.45 -14.69 -6.83
N ALA A 67 1.67 -15.62 -5.90
CA ALA A 67 1.24 -15.45 -4.51
C ALA A 67 2.39 -15.77 -3.56
N GLU A 68 2.54 -14.96 -2.51
CA GLU A 68 3.44 -15.28 -1.40
C GLU A 68 2.99 -16.59 -0.74
N PRO A 69 3.94 -17.42 -0.26
CA PRO A 69 3.60 -18.63 0.48
C PRO A 69 2.67 -18.33 1.65
N HIS A 70 1.62 -19.13 1.79
CA HIS A 70 0.60 -19.01 2.85
C HIS A 70 -0.28 -17.75 2.77
N ALA A 71 -0.26 -17.00 1.66
CA ALA A 71 -1.14 -15.87 1.47
C ALA A 71 -2.62 -16.30 1.45
N LEU A 72 -3.41 -15.67 2.31
CA LEU A 72 -4.85 -15.79 2.31
C LEU A 72 -5.41 -14.89 1.21
N ILE A 73 -5.99 -15.52 0.18
CA ILE A 73 -6.63 -14.83 -0.93
C ILE A 73 -8.12 -15.14 -0.90
N GLY A 74 -8.99 -14.13 -0.94
CA GLY A 74 -10.43 -14.38 -0.92
C GLY A 74 -11.30 -13.16 -1.14
N PHE A 75 -12.53 -13.38 -1.56
CA PHE A 75 -13.48 -12.27 -1.74
C PHE A 75 -13.94 -11.69 -0.39
N ALA A 76 -14.16 -12.55 0.60
CA ALA A 76 -14.65 -12.19 1.93
C ALA A 76 -13.61 -12.58 3.01
N GLY A 77 -13.13 -11.58 3.74
CA GLY A 77 -12.18 -11.73 4.85
C GLY A 77 -12.70 -11.15 6.16
N LYS A 78 -11.90 -11.26 7.23
CA LYS A 78 -12.22 -10.62 8.52
C LYS A 78 -12.34 -9.10 8.35
N ARG A 79 -13.30 -8.48 9.04
CA ARG A 79 -13.38 -7.00 9.14
C ARG A 79 -12.08 -6.49 9.75
N VAL A 80 -11.32 -5.72 8.98
CA VAL A 80 -10.16 -4.97 9.48
C VAL A 80 -10.53 -3.48 9.39
N ILE A 81 -10.10 -2.69 10.38
CA ILE A 81 -10.50 -1.28 10.55
C ILE A 81 -9.33 -0.38 10.25
N ALA A 82 -9.53 0.59 9.36
CA ALA A 82 -8.47 1.40 8.77
C ALA A 82 -8.24 2.66 9.59
N GLU A 83 -6.98 3.06 9.67
CA GLU A 83 -6.57 4.43 9.99
C GLU A 83 -5.92 5.03 8.73
N LEU A 84 -6.19 6.31 8.49
CA LEU A 84 -5.92 7.00 7.23
C LEU A 84 -4.43 7.17 6.93
N GLY A 85 -4.05 6.79 5.72
CA GLY A 85 -2.73 6.98 5.14
C GLY A 85 -2.73 6.59 3.66
N ASP A 86 -1.69 7.00 2.94
CA ASP A 86 -1.52 6.72 1.52
C ASP A 86 -1.53 5.21 1.25
N SER A 87 -2.44 4.76 0.40
CA SER A 87 -2.81 3.34 0.29
C SER A 87 -1.87 2.51 -0.59
N VAL A 88 -1.17 3.18 -1.50
CA VAL A 88 -0.35 2.55 -2.53
C VAL A 88 0.80 3.48 -2.90
N LEU A 89 2.00 2.92 -2.89
CA LEU A 89 3.20 3.57 -3.37
C LEU A 89 3.41 3.16 -4.82
N THR A 90 3.32 4.12 -5.74
CA THR A 90 3.46 3.89 -7.18
C THR A 90 4.66 4.65 -7.72
N GLY A 91 5.36 4.08 -8.69
CA GLY A 91 6.49 4.75 -9.30
C GLY A 91 7.12 3.97 -10.43
N VAL A 92 8.19 4.53 -10.98
CA VAL A 92 9.07 3.82 -11.91
C VAL A 92 10.32 3.42 -11.15
N ALA A 93 10.79 2.21 -11.40
CA ALA A 93 11.97 1.66 -10.75
C ALA A 93 12.77 0.81 -11.73
N THR A 94 14.05 0.63 -11.43
CA THR A 94 14.86 -0.38 -12.11
C THR A 94 14.96 -1.63 -11.24
N LEU A 95 14.47 -2.75 -11.78
CA LEU A 95 14.62 -4.09 -11.21
C LEU A 95 15.75 -4.80 -11.96
N GLU A 96 16.89 -4.97 -11.30
CA GLU A 96 18.14 -5.41 -11.94
C GLU A 96 18.48 -4.51 -13.15
N ASP A 97 18.30 -5.01 -14.38
CA ASP A 97 18.55 -4.28 -15.63
C ASP A 97 17.26 -3.84 -16.36
N GLN A 98 16.08 -4.08 -15.78
CA GLN A 98 14.79 -3.80 -16.40
C GLN A 98 14.09 -2.60 -15.74
N ARG A 99 13.74 -1.60 -16.54
CA ARG A 99 12.86 -0.50 -16.08
C ARG A 99 11.43 -1.01 -16.03
N VAL A 100 10.81 -0.88 -14.87
CA VAL A 100 9.46 -1.36 -14.57
C VAL A 100 8.64 -0.23 -13.96
N ALA A 101 7.35 -0.18 -14.28
CA ALA A 101 6.38 0.57 -13.50
C ALA A 101 5.94 -0.31 -12.33
N ILE A 102 6.15 0.13 -11.09
CA ILE A 102 5.89 -0.66 -9.89
C ILE A 102 4.87 0.01 -8.98
N GLY A 103 3.94 -0.79 -8.46
CA GLY A 103 2.97 -0.38 -7.45
C GLY A 103 3.04 -1.31 -6.24
N ILE A 104 3.19 -0.77 -5.04
CA ILE A 104 3.17 -1.55 -3.79
C ILE A 104 2.11 -0.97 -2.87
N MET A 105 1.08 -1.77 -2.59
CA MET A 105 0.07 -1.39 -1.61
C MET A 105 0.65 -1.43 -0.19
N ASP A 106 0.31 -0.43 0.62
CA ASP A 106 0.77 -0.43 2.00
C ASP A 106 0.04 -1.52 2.81
N SER A 107 0.80 -2.23 3.65
CA SER A 107 0.31 -3.19 4.62
C SER A 107 -0.80 -2.67 5.54
N TYR A 108 -0.86 -1.35 5.80
CA TYR A 108 -1.88 -0.72 6.63
C TYR A 108 -3.18 -0.44 5.87
N PHE A 109 -3.18 -0.56 4.54
CA PHE A 109 -4.37 -0.39 3.72
C PHE A 109 -5.36 -1.54 3.89
N ILE A 110 -6.66 -1.22 3.80
CA ILE A 110 -7.73 -2.18 4.07
C ILE A 110 -8.54 -2.45 2.82
N MET A 111 -8.59 -3.73 2.48
CA MET A 111 -9.23 -4.28 1.30
C MET A 111 -10.76 -4.38 1.46
N GLY A 112 -11.43 -3.25 1.26
CA GLY A 112 -12.88 -3.11 1.08
C GLY A 112 -13.23 -2.68 -0.34
N SER A 113 -13.22 -1.36 -0.61
CA SER A 113 -13.22 -0.80 -1.97
C SER A 113 -11.96 0.03 -2.21
N LEU A 114 -11.69 0.33 -3.48
CA LEU A 114 -10.59 1.20 -3.89
C LEU A 114 -10.99 2.66 -3.60
N GLY A 115 -10.27 3.35 -2.73
CA GLY A 115 -10.46 4.79 -2.54
C GLY A 115 -10.16 5.55 -3.84
N SER A 116 -10.73 6.73 -4.00
CA SER A 116 -10.51 7.62 -5.15
C SER A 116 -9.03 7.85 -5.46
N ILE A 117 -8.21 8.12 -4.43
CA ILE A 117 -6.77 8.33 -4.58
C ILE A 117 -6.04 7.04 -4.96
N THR A 118 -6.39 5.92 -4.33
CA THR A 118 -5.81 4.61 -4.66
C THR A 118 -6.08 4.26 -6.12
N GLY A 119 -7.32 4.43 -6.57
CA GLY A 119 -7.72 4.17 -7.95
C GLY A 119 -7.03 5.08 -8.93
N GLU A 120 -6.96 6.38 -8.62
CA GLU A 120 -6.27 7.36 -9.45
C GLU A 120 -4.79 7.03 -9.62
N LYS A 121 -4.07 6.72 -8.53
CA LYS A 121 -2.64 6.35 -8.57
C LYS A 121 -2.41 5.10 -9.41
N ILE A 122 -3.22 4.07 -9.21
CA ILE A 122 -3.09 2.83 -9.99
C ILE A 122 -3.40 3.11 -11.46
N THR A 123 -4.47 3.85 -11.79
CA THR A 123 -4.76 4.20 -13.18
C THR A 123 -3.62 4.98 -13.82
N ARG A 124 -3.10 6.02 -13.16
CA ARG A 124 -1.99 6.82 -13.69
C ARG A 124 -0.72 6.01 -13.86
N LEU A 125 -0.45 5.05 -12.97
CA LEU A 125 0.65 4.10 -13.13
C LEU A 125 0.51 3.32 -14.45
N PHE A 126 -0.66 2.76 -14.75
CA PHE A 126 -0.91 2.03 -16.00
C PHE A 126 -0.85 2.92 -17.24
N GLU A 127 -1.43 4.13 -17.17
CA GLU A 127 -1.38 5.10 -18.26
C GLU A 127 0.08 5.50 -18.56
N HIS A 128 0.85 5.81 -17.51
CA HIS A 128 2.28 6.13 -17.63
C HIS A 128 3.06 4.95 -18.19
N ALA A 129 2.86 3.75 -17.65
CA ALA A 129 3.54 2.53 -18.11
C ALA A 129 3.23 2.23 -19.58
N THR A 130 1.98 2.43 -20.01
CA THR A 130 1.56 2.24 -21.41
C THR A 130 2.23 3.26 -22.33
N ALA A 131 2.26 4.54 -21.92
CA ALA A 131 2.93 5.59 -22.70
C ALA A 131 4.45 5.37 -22.79
N ALA A 132 5.07 4.95 -21.69
CA ALA A 132 6.51 4.68 -21.60
C ALA A 132 6.91 3.28 -22.12
N LYS A 133 5.94 2.45 -22.50
CA LYS A 133 6.13 1.04 -22.91
C LYS A 133 6.89 0.21 -21.87
N LEU A 134 6.56 0.40 -20.60
CA LEU A 134 7.17 -0.30 -19.48
C LEU A 134 6.28 -1.47 -19.02
N PRO A 135 6.85 -2.61 -18.62
CA PRO A 135 6.11 -3.64 -17.90
C PRO A 135 5.60 -3.12 -16.55
N VAL A 136 4.46 -3.62 -16.08
CA VAL A 136 3.88 -3.26 -14.77
C VAL A 136 4.01 -4.42 -13.79
N ILE A 137 4.51 -4.14 -12.59
CA ILE A 137 4.53 -5.07 -11.46
C ILE A 137 3.74 -4.48 -10.30
N LEU A 138 2.76 -5.21 -9.77
CA LEU A 138 1.93 -4.72 -8.68
C LEU A 138 1.88 -5.71 -7.51
N PHE A 139 2.22 -5.22 -6.32
CA PHE A 139 2.14 -5.94 -5.05
C PHE A 139 0.89 -5.53 -4.29
N THR A 140 0.08 -6.50 -3.88
CA THR A 140 -1.04 -6.25 -2.98
C THR A 140 -0.56 -6.08 -1.53
N ALA A 141 -1.45 -5.59 -0.65
CA ALA A 141 -1.09 -5.21 0.72
C ALA A 141 -0.75 -6.42 1.59
N SER A 142 0.46 -6.46 2.17
CA SER A 142 0.89 -7.54 3.08
C SER A 142 0.60 -7.17 4.54
N GLY A 143 -0.60 -7.47 5.01
CA GLY A 143 -1.07 -7.21 6.38
C GLY A 143 -0.65 -8.23 7.44
N GLY A 144 0.17 -9.24 7.10
CA GLY A 144 0.53 -10.36 7.97
C GLY A 144 1.02 -9.97 9.37
N ALA A 145 0.14 -10.11 10.38
CA ALA A 145 0.44 -9.80 11.78
C ALA A 145 0.34 -11.02 12.71
N ARG A 146 0.03 -12.21 12.18
CA ARG A 146 -0.14 -13.43 12.98
C ARG A 146 1.02 -14.39 12.75
N MET A 147 1.64 -14.81 13.84
CA MET A 147 2.55 -15.96 13.83
C MET A 147 1.77 -17.20 13.38
N TYR A 148 1.93 -17.57 12.11
CA TYR A 148 1.29 -18.75 11.53
C TYR A 148 1.62 -20.03 12.32
N CYS A 149 2.88 -20.17 12.75
CA CYS A 149 3.38 -21.35 13.46
C CYS A 149 3.36 -21.26 14.99
N GLY A 150 2.99 -20.12 15.59
CA GLY A 150 2.96 -19.94 17.05
C GLY A 150 4.32 -19.98 17.76
N ALA A 151 5.44 -20.05 17.02
CA ALA A 151 6.78 -20.01 17.61
C ALA A 151 7.08 -18.62 18.18
N GLN A 152 7.66 -18.56 19.37
CA GLN A 152 8.14 -17.29 19.92
C GLN A 152 9.40 -16.85 19.17
N LEU A 153 9.34 -15.67 18.56
CA LEU A 153 10.43 -15.06 17.80
C LEU A 153 10.68 -13.66 18.33
N TYR A 154 11.96 -13.32 18.48
CA TYR A 154 12.38 -11.94 18.68
C TYR A 154 12.51 -11.24 17.34
N SER A 155 12.14 -9.94 17.27
CA SER A 155 12.22 -9.16 16.02
C SER A 155 13.63 -9.15 15.41
N LYS A 156 14.68 -9.30 16.23
CA LYS A 156 16.08 -9.40 15.75
C LYS A 156 16.39 -10.69 14.98
N GLN A 157 15.54 -11.71 15.09
CA GLN A 157 15.69 -12.98 14.37
C GLN A 157 15.01 -12.95 13.00
N LEU A 158 14.22 -11.90 12.73
CA LEU A 158 13.68 -11.64 11.41
C LEU A 158 14.82 -10.99 10.60
N GLY A 159 15.32 -11.70 9.59
CA GLY A 159 16.25 -11.12 8.63
C GLY A 159 15.59 -10.01 7.80
N ASP A 160 16.32 -9.47 6.83
CA ASP A 160 15.91 -8.28 6.06
C ASP A 160 14.57 -8.45 5.33
N HIS A 161 14.26 -9.66 4.87
CA HIS A 161 13.00 -9.98 4.19
C HIS A 161 11.81 -10.21 5.13
N ARG A 162 12.01 -10.08 6.46
CA ARG A 162 11.00 -10.32 7.50
C ARG A 162 10.27 -11.65 7.37
N VAL A 163 11.01 -12.72 7.07
CA VAL A 163 10.50 -14.09 6.97
C VAL A 163 10.75 -14.86 8.25
N CYS A 164 9.74 -15.60 8.72
CA CYS A 164 9.84 -16.52 9.84
C CYS A 164 10.84 -17.66 9.51
N PRO A 165 11.92 -17.86 10.28
CA PRO A 165 12.87 -18.94 10.02
C PRO A 165 12.28 -20.34 10.30
N ASN A 166 11.20 -20.42 11.10
CA ASN A 166 10.58 -21.69 11.45
C ASN A 166 9.57 -22.18 10.41
N CYS A 167 8.78 -21.28 9.82
CA CYS A 167 7.67 -21.66 8.94
C CYS A 167 7.62 -20.92 7.61
N GLY A 168 8.61 -20.07 7.29
CA GLY A 168 8.66 -19.34 6.02
C GLY A 168 7.59 -18.26 5.84
N TYR A 169 6.77 -17.98 6.86
CA TYR A 169 5.73 -16.95 6.79
C TYR A 169 6.33 -15.54 6.78
N GLY A 170 5.91 -14.72 5.82
CA GLY A 170 6.29 -13.31 5.73
C GLY A 170 5.54 -12.45 6.75
N PHE A 171 6.28 -11.76 7.60
CA PHE A 171 5.72 -10.74 8.48
C PHE A 171 5.48 -9.44 7.71
N ARG A 172 4.61 -8.58 8.26
CA ARG A 172 4.29 -7.25 7.74
C ARG A 172 5.53 -6.50 7.25
N LEU A 173 5.52 -6.16 5.96
CA LEU A 173 6.54 -5.38 5.28
C LEU A 173 5.89 -4.12 4.69
N GLN A 174 6.33 -2.92 5.06
CA GLN A 174 5.75 -1.67 4.52
C GLN A 174 6.13 -1.47 3.05
N ALA A 175 5.38 -0.62 2.35
CA ALA A 175 5.56 -0.42 0.91
C ALA A 175 6.97 0.06 0.55
N ARG A 176 7.51 1.07 1.26
CA ARG A 176 8.88 1.59 1.03
C ARG A 176 9.96 0.58 1.36
N GLU A 177 9.78 -0.19 2.44
CA GLU A 177 10.73 -1.24 2.82
C GLU A 177 10.74 -2.37 1.79
N ARG A 178 9.58 -2.73 1.22
CA ARG A 178 9.50 -3.68 0.10
C ARG A 178 10.18 -3.12 -1.14
N MET A 179 9.95 -1.85 -1.46
CA MET A 179 10.56 -1.17 -2.61
C MET A 179 12.09 -1.26 -2.53
N ALA A 180 12.66 -0.89 -1.38
CA ALA A 180 14.10 -0.91 -1.15
C ALA A 180 14.75 -2.30 -1.22
N LEU A 181 13.99 -3.38 -0.98
CA LEU A 181 14.48 -4.75 -1.10
C LEU A 181 14.50 -5.27 -2.54
N MET A 182 13.79 -4.60 -3.44
CA MET A 182 13.56 -5.09 -4.80
C MET A 182 14.25 -4.23 -5.84
N THR A 183 14.28 -2.91 -5.66
CA THR A 183 14.68 -1.97 -6.71
C THR A 183 16.04 -1.33 -6.46
N ASN A 184 16.75 -1.03 -7.55
CA ASN A 184 18.02 -0.31 -7.50
C ASN A 184 17.81 1.20 -7.29
N ASP A 185 16.78 1.74 -7.94
CA ASP A 185 16.32 3.10 -7.86
C ASP A 185 14.79 3.13 -7.84
N PHE A 186 14.21 4.24 -7.41
CA PHE A 186 12.77 4.44 -7.37
C PHE A 186 12.43 5.92 -7.53
N GLU A 187 11.62 6.23 -8.53
CA GLU A 187 11.01 7.54 -8.76
C GLU A 187 9.51 7.44 -8.46
N GLU A 188 9.08 8.07 -7.36
CA GLU A 188 7.68 8.06 -6.93
C GLU A 188 6.80 8.90 -7.86
N LEU A 189 5.69 8.32 -8.30
CA LEU A 189 4.65 9.02 -9.06
C LEU A 189 3.54 9.50 -8.12
N ASP A 190 2.99 10.67 -8.40
CA ASP A 190 1.80 11.23 -7.74
C ASP A 190 1.94 11.38 -6.20
N ALA A 191 3.15 11.67 -5.70
CA ALA A 191 3.43 11.87 -4.27
C ALA A 191 2.58 12.98 -3.62
N ASP A 192 2.26 14.04 -4.39
CA ASP A 192 1.48 15.18 -3.93
C ASP A 192 -0.03 15.05 -4.15
N LEU A 193 -0.51 13.89 -4.65
CA LEU A 193 -1.91 13.68 -4.96
C LEU A 193 -2.75 13.64 -3.67
N LYS A 194 -3.62 14.64 -3.50
CA LYS A 194 -4.51 14.78 -2.35
C LYS A 194 -5.94 14.48 -2.73
N LEU A 195 -6.70 13.95 -1.75
CA LEU A 195 -8.14 13.79 -1.88
C LEU A 195 -8.77 15.16 -2.14
N ALA A 196 -9.69 15.22 -3.11
CA ALA A 196 -10.52 16.40 -3.28
C ALA A 196 -11.35 16.60 -2.00
N ASP A 197 -11.55 17.86 -1.60
CA ASP A 197 -12.31 18.17 -0.38
C ASP A 197 -13.71 17.53 -0.46
N SER A 198 -14.03 16.73 0.56
CA SER A 198 -15.34 16.14 0.70
C SER A 198 -16.23 17.09 1.50
N ASP A 199 -17.40 17.42 0.97
CA ASP A 199 -18.44 18.21 1.66
C ASP A 199 -19.07 17.47 2.86
N PHE A 200 -18.56 16.28 3.23
CA PHE A 200 -19.14 15.48 4.29
C PHE A 200 -18.82 16.04 5.69
N PRO A 201 -19.82 16.30 6.55
CA PRO A 201 -19.60 16.89 7.87
C PRO A 201 -18.65 16.07 8.76
N GLY A 202 -17.60 16.72 9.27
CA GLY A 202 -16.63 16.11 10.20
C GLY A 202 -15.57 15.22 9.55
N TYR A 203 -15.43 15.23 8.23
CA TYR A 203 -14.41 14.45 7.50
C TYR A 203 -12.99 14.99 7.73
N ALA A 204 -12.80 16.31 7.66
CA ALA A 204 -11.50 16.96 7.86
C ALA A 204 -10.87 16.63 9.24
N ALA A 205 -11.68 16.67 10.31
CA ALA A 205 -11.21 16.33 11.66
C ALA A 205 -10.81 14.84 11.81
N LYS A 206 -11.37 13.95 10.99
CA LYS A 206 -10.97 12.52 10.95
C LYS A 206 -9.66 12.34 10.18
N LEU A 207 -9.44 13.10 9.11
CA LEU A 207 -8.18 13.13 8.37
C LEU A 207 -7.01 13.54 9.26
N GLU A 208 -7.14 14.65 9.98
CA GLU A 208 -6.10 15.13 10.89
C GLU A 208 -5.79 14.12 11.99
N ARG A 209 -6.82 13.51 12.58
CA ARG A 209 -6.66 12.54 13.66
C ARG A 209 -5.88 11.30 13.22
N ALA A 210 -6.12 10.81 12.02
CA ALA A 210 -5.41 9.65 11.51
C ALA A 210 -4.01 9.95 10.99
N GLN A 211 -3.77 11.15 10.43
CA GLN A 211 -2.42 11.62 10.13
C GLN A 211 -1.56 11.71 11.41
N GLN A 212 -2.16 12.12 12.54
CA GLN A 212 -1.49 12.18 13.84
C GLN A 212 -1.25 10.80 14.46
N GLN A 213 -2.17 9.84 14.30
CA GLN A 213 -2.01 8.48 14.85
C GLN A 213 -1.01 7.63 14.06
N ASN A 214 -0.88 7.87 12.76
CA ASN A 214 0.07 7.14 11.90
C ASN A 214 1.49 7.72 11.92
N GLY A 215 1.76 8.74 12.76
CA GLY A 215 3.10 9.29 12.95
C GLY A 215 3.84 9.48 11.62
N CYS A 216 3.26 10.21 10.67
CA CYS A 216 3.91 10.55 9.42
C CYS A 216 5.02 11.57 9.71
N PRO A 217 6.33 11.22 9.68
CA PRO A 217 7.40 12.13 10.01
C PRO A 217 8.02 12.72 8.74
N TRP A 218 7.22 13.21 7.78
CA TRP A 218 7.77 13.72 6.52
C TRP A 218 7.25 15.14 6.24
N ASP A 219 7.84 16.08 6.99
CA ASP A 219 8.05 17.45 6.52
C ASP A 219 9.04 17.38 5.35
N VAL A 220 8.60 17.84 4.18
CA VAL A 220 9.30 17.68 2.90
C VAL A 220 10.37 18.76 2.77
N ARG A 221 11.41 18.72 3.61
CA ARG A 221 12.67 19.47 3.40
C ARG A 221 13.86 18.68 3.94
N HIS A 222 14.91 18.59 3.12
CA HIS A 222 16.23 17.99 3.33
C HIS A 222 16.40 16.56 2.78
N THR A 223 16.65 16.44 1.47
CA THR A 223 17.99 16.44 0.84
C THR A 223 18.78 15.17 1.18
N LEU A 224 18.72 14.18 0.26
CA LEU A 224 19.73 13.14 0.10
C LEU A 224 21.04 13.79 -0.37
N LEU A 225 21.88 14.25 0.56
CA LEU A 225 23.30 14.46 0.31
C LEU A 225 24.10 14.04 1.55
N GLY A 226 24.99 13.08 1.30
CA GLY A 226 26.26 12.78 1.96
C GLY A 226 26.60 13.30 3.36
N GLU A 227 27.10 12.34 4.14
CA GLU A 227 28.10 12.47 5.22
C GLU A 227 27.66 13.03 6.58
N GLY A 228 28.12 12.35 7.63
CA GLY A 228 28.44 13.02 8.89
C GLY A 228 27.50 12.77 10.06
N VAL A 229 27.93 11.87 10.93
CA VAL A 229 27.60 11.82 12.36
C VAL A 229 27.66 13.23 12.98
N LEU A 230 26.62 13.65 13.71
CA LEU A 230 26.70 14.14 15.09
C LEU A 230 25.32 14.57 15.62
N ALA A 231 24.96 13.95 16.75
CA ALA A 231 23.90 14.37 17.62
C ALA A 231 24.19 15.74 18.24
N THR A 232 23.17 16.60 18.33
CA THR A 232 23.07 17.59 19.41
C THR A 232 21.61 17.75 19.80
N MET A 233 21.30 17.25 21.00
CA MET A 233 20.14 17.64 21.78
C MET A 233 20.21 19.15 22.06
N ALA A 234 19.15 19.88 21.73
CA ALA A 234 18.88 21.23 22.24
C ALA A 234 17.48 21.16 22.88
N SER A 235 17.42 20.88 24.18
CA SER A 235 17.38 21.86 25.28
C SER A 235 15.94 22.19 25.68
N GLN A 236 15.50 21.49 26.73
CA GLN A 236 14.46 21.94 27.64
C GLN A 236 14.89 23.23 28.36
N SER A 237 13.90 23.87 29.02
CA SER A 237 13.92 25.10 29.84
C SER A 237 13.62 26.38 29.04
N ALA A 238 12.66 27.23 29.43
CA ALA A 238 12.02 27.45 30.73
C ALA A 238 10.51 27.71 30.62
#